data_AF-A0A653P7R7-F1
#
_entry.id   AF-A0A653P7R7-F1
#
_cell.length_a   1.000
_cell.length_b   1.000
_cell.length_c   1.000
_cell.angle_alpha   90.00
_cell.angle_beta   90.00
_cell.angle_gamma   90.00
#
_symmetry.space_group_name_H-M   'P 1'
#
loop_
_entity.id
_entity.type
_entity.pdbx_description
1 polymer ?
#
loop_
_entity_poly.entity_id
_entity_poly.type
_entity_poly.pdbx_seq_one_letter_code
_entity_poly.pdbx_strand_id
1 'polypeptide(L)'
;MYSDRTNSELIEIMNQHSLLTFEAQLSLQDELQKRAVVVDMSDLNTTIANKRVQIKNLDYLKDFGFQANRTADELIVTRTQKALFTDILAVIVGLLVFLLGIYGCINLVYTFINGDELDVFTLAYKFAMAGLLFIGFSFFSGLQRLFDFYGFELRKSNSSVTLKKRFDVKLEEINIDPADVHLEEDEDILALKLGRETIFTSNSGNLIQTLTLQDLAKELKA
;
A
#
# COMPACT_ATOMS: atom_id res chain seq x y z
N MET A 1 23.59 0.95 10.26
CA MET A 1 22.97 -0.39 10.37
C MET A 1 24.00 -1.51 10.55
N TYR A 2 25.13 -1.51 9.82
CA TYR A 2 26.09 -2.64 9.84
C TYR A 2 27.49 -2.29 10.39
N SER A 3 27.64 -1.15 11.06
CA SER A 3 28.93 -0.67 11.60
C SER A 3 29.58 -1.64 12.58
N ASP A 4 28.79 -2.39 13.33
CA ASP A 4 29.28 -3.22 14.44
C ASP A 4 29.49 -4.69 14.01
N ARG A 5 29.22 -5.01 12.74
CA ARG A 5 29.41 -6.35 12.18
C ARG A 5 30.84 -6.58 11.72
N THR A 6 31.32 -7.80 11.88
CA THR A 6 32.60 -8.26 11.34
C THR A 6 32.50 -8.51 9.83
N ASN A 7 33.64 -8.51 9.13
CA ASN A 7 33.65 -8.76 7.68
C ASN A 7 33.06 -10.14 7.32
N SER A 8 33.27 -11.16 8.15
CA SER A 8 32.69 -12.49 7.96
C SER A 8 31.16 -12.48 8.07
N GLU A 9 30.61 -11.76 9.06
CA GLU A 9 29.16 -11.58 9.18
C GLU A 9 28.58 -10.79 8.00
N LEU A 10 29.28 -9.77 7.51
CA LEU A 10 28.84 -9.01 6.32
C LEU A 10 28.75 -9.90 5.07
N ILE A 11 29.71 -10.83 4.89
CA ILE A 11 29.69 -11.80 3.79
C ILE A 11 28.51 -12.77 3.94
N GLU A 12 28.24 -13.24 5.16
CA GLU A 12 27.08 -14.11 5.43
C GLU A 12 25.76 -13.40 5.13
N ILE A 13 25.61 -12.15 5.59
CA ILE A 13 24.44 -11.31 5.32
C ILE A 13 24.30 -11.06 3.82
N MET A 14 25.41 -10.84 3.10
CA MET A 14 25.42 -10.67 1.65
C MET A 14 24.92 -11.91 0.91
N ASN A 15 25.27 -13.12 1.37
CA ASN A 15 24.74 -14.36 0.78
C ASN A 15 23.21 -14.50 0.94
N GLN A 16 22.62 -13.75 1.88
CA GLN A 16 21.18 -13.72 2.14
C GLN A 16 20.53 -12.37 1.75
N HIS A 17 21.19 -11.58 0.90
CA HIS A 17 20.75 -10.22 0.59
C HIS A 17 19.33 -10.12 0.03
N SER A 18 18.81 -11.17 -0.60
CA SER A 18 17.45 -11.23 -1.16
C SER A 18 16.35 -11.12 -0.08
N LEU A 19 16.67 -11.46 1.17
CA LEU A 19 15.75 -11.36 2.32
C LEU A 19 15.75 -9.97 2.98
N LEU A 20 16.70 -9.11 2.61
CA LEU A 20 16.85 -7.78 3.20
C LEU A 20 15.88 -6.77 2.58
N THR A 21 15.49 -5.78 3.38
CA THR A 21 14.77 -4.59 2.88
C THR A 21 15.67 -3.83 1.89
N PHE A 22 15.08 -2.99 1.05
CA PHE A 22 15.87 -2.24 0.07
C PHE A 22 16.87 -1.28 0.73
N GLU A 23 16.48 -0.62 1.83
CA GLU A 23 17.36 0.22 2.62
C GLU A 23 18.54 -0.56 3.23
N ALA A 24 18.26 -1.77 3.73
CA ALA A 24 19.28 -2.68 4.24
C ALA A 24 20.24 -3.14 3.13
N GLN A 25 19.73 -3.42 1.92
CA GLN A 25 20.57 -3.76 0.76
C GLN A 25 21.52 -2.61 0.38
N LEU A 26 21.03 -1.37 0.37
CA LEU A 26 21.84 -0.18 0.12
C LEU A 26 22.90 0.02 1.22
N SER A 27 22.47 -0.06 2.48
CA SER A 27 23.37 0.06 3.63
C SER A 27 24.46 -1.01 3.64
N LEU A 28 24.14 -2.24 3.22
CA LEU A 28 25.10 -3.34 3.09
C LEU A 28 26.10 -3.07 1.97
N GLN A 29 25.63 -2.62 0.79
CA GLN A 29 26.48 -2.25 -0.34
C GLN A 29 27.47 -1.15 0.07
N ASP A 30 26.97 -0.08 0.71
CA ASP A 30 27.79 1.04 1.17
C ASP A 30 28.86 0.58 2.18
N GLU A 31 28.50 -0.29 3.12
CA GLU A 31 29.44 -0.78 4.14
C GLU A 31 30.51 -1.71 3.56
N LEU A 32 30.14 -2.61 2.63
CA LEU A 32 31.08 -3.49 1.93
C LEU A 32 32.10 -2.68 1.10
N GLN A 33 31.61 -1.65 0.39
CA GLN A 33 32.46 -0.73 -0.39
C GLN A 33 33.37 0.11 0.51
N LYS A 34 32.81 0.70 1.57
CA LYS A 34 33.55 1.54 2.53
C LYS A 34 34.70 0.80 3.19
N ARG A 35 34.52 -0.50 3.50
CA ARG A 35 35.55 -1.36 4.10
C ARG A 35 36.43 -2.08 3.09
N ALA A 36 36.19 -1.90 1.79
CA ALA A 36 36.86 -2.62 0.71
C ALA A 36 36.88 -4.15 0.93
N VAL A 37 35.75 -4.71 1.39
CA VAL A 37 35.62 -6.17 1.60
C VAL A 37 35.66 -6.86 0.24
N VAL A 38 36.60 -7.78 0.05
CA VAL A 38 36.78 -8.50 -1.22
C VAL A 38 35.73 -9.62 -1.29
N VAL A 39 34.58 -9.30 -1.88
CA VAL A 39 33.48 -10.25 -2.13
C VAL A 39 32.78 -9.91 -3.44
N ASP A 40 32.23 -10.91 -4.12
CA ASP A 40 31.43 -10.70 -5.32
C ASP A 40 30.07 -10.07 -4.97
N MET A 41 29.88 -8.81 -5.38
CA MET A 41 28.65 -8.05 -5.15
C MET A 41 27.72 -8.04 -6.38
N SER A 42 27.99 -8.83 -7.42
CA SER A 42 27.28 -8.76 -8.71
C SER A 42 25.76 -8.96 -8.56
N ASP A 43 25.34 -9.94 -7.77
CA ASP A 43 23.92 -10.24 -7.54
C ASP A 43 23.21 -9.14 -6.73
N LEU A 44 23.87 -8.64 -5.68
CA LEU A 44 23.37 -7.53 -4.87
C LEU A 44 23.19 -6.26 -5.72
N ASN A 45 24.21 -5.92 -6.52
CA ASN A 45 24.19 -4.77 -7.41
C ASN A 45 23.09 -4.89 -8.46
N THR A 46 22.93 -6.09 -9.04
CA THR A 46 21.87 -6.37 -10.02
C THR A 46 20.49 -6.21 -9.38
N THR A 47 20.29 -6.72 -8.17
CA THR A 47 19.03 -6.56 -7.42
C THR A 47 18.72 -5.09 -7.13
N ILE A 48 19.71 -4.33 -6.66
CA ILE A 48 19.56 -2.90 -6.39
C ILE A 48 19.24 -2.13 -7.67
N ALA A 49 19.97 -2.39 -8.76
CA ALA A 49 19.75 -1.75 -10.05
C ALA A 49 18.34 -2.03 -10.59
N ASN A 50 17.90 -3.29 -10.53
CA ASN A 50 16.56 -3.68 -10.96
C ASN A 50 15.47 -2.97 -10.14
N LYS A 51 15.61 -2.89 -8.81
CA LYS A 51 14.66 -2.15 -7.96
C LYS A 51 14.63 -0.66 -8.31
N ARG A 52 15.77 -0.03 -8.56
CA ARG A 52 15.84 1.38 -9.00
C ARG A 52 15.14 1.61 -10.32
N VAL A 53 15.31 0.70 -11.29
CA VAL A 53 14.59 0.77 -12.58
C VAL A 53 13.08 0.64 -12.36
N GLN A 54 12.64 -0.31 -11.53
CA GLN A 54 11.23 -0.50 -11.20
C GLN A 54 10.61 0.73 -10.51
N ILE A 55 11.34 1.36 -9.58
CA ILE A 55 10.94 2.63 -8.95
C ILE A 55 10.77 3.73 -10.00
N LYS A 56 11.76 3.91 -10.88
CA LYS A 56 11.72 4.95 -11.94
C LYS A 56 10.62 4.71 -12.98
N ASN A 57 10.27 3.45 -13.21
CA ASN A 57 9.16 3.05 -14.07
C ASN A 57 7.80 3.11 -13.36
N LEU A 58 7.79 3.45 -12.06
CA LEU A 58 6.61 3.52 -11.21
C LEU A 58 5.90 2.16 -11.03
N ASP A 59 6.62 1.06 -11.20
CA ASP A 59 6.08 -0.31 -11.10
C ASP A 59 5.56 -0.64 -9.70
N TYR A 60 6.08 0.05 -8.67
CA TYR A 60 5.66 -0.09 -7.28
C TYR A 60 4.39 0.70 -6.94
N LEU A 61 3.79 1.44 -7.89
CA LEU A 61 2.43 1.96 -7.70
C LEU A 61 1.41 0.85 -7.41
N LYS A 62 1.72 -0.39 -7.82
CA LYS A 62 0.91 -1.58 -7.54
C LYS A 62 0.74 -1.85 -6.04
N ASP A 63 1.68 -1.42 -5.22
CA ASP A 63 1.62 -1.59 -3.75
C ASP A 63 0.57 -0.66 -3.14
N PHE A 64 0.22 0.42 -3.84
CA PHE A 64 -0.89 1.32 -3.53
C PHE A 64 -2.19 0.93 -4.25
N GLY A 65 -2.15 -0.11 -5.09
CA GLY A 65 -3.28 -0.56 -5.90
C GLY A 65 -3.40 0.11 -7.28
N PHE A 66 -2.38 0.83 -7.74
CA PHE A 66 -2.37 1.57 -9.01
C PHE A 66 -1.30 1.06 -9.98
N GLN A 67 -1.38 1.49 -11.24
CA GLN A 67 -0.38 1.20 -12.26
C GLN A 67 -0.16 2.44 -13.11
N ALA A 68 1.07 2.65 -13.54
CA ALA A 68 1.43 3.67 -14.51
C ALA A 68 1.55 3.04 -15.90
N ASN A 69 0.93 3.68 -16.89
CA ASN A 69 1.17 3.45 -18.30
C ASN A 69 1.88 4.69 -18.85
N ARG A 70 3.13 4.52 -19.27
CA ARG A 70 3.94 5.58 -19.86
C ARG A 70 4.04 5.40 -21.37
N THR A 71 3.74 6.45 -22.10
CA THR A 71 4.05 6.59 -23.53
C THR A 71 5.10 7.70 -23.69
N ALA A 72 5.48 8.06 -24.92
CA ALA A 72 6.49 9.09 -25.16
C ALA A 72 6.08 10.47 -24.62
N ASP A 73 4.79 10.81 -24.67
CA ASP A 73 4.28 12.15 -24.36
C ASP A 73 3.28 12.16 -23.19
N GLU A 74 2.97 10.98 -22.63
CA GLU A 74 1.89 10.83 -21.66
C GLU A 74 2.25 9.84 -20.54
N LEU A 75 1.86 10.20 -19.32
CA LEU A 75 1.82 9.32 -18.17
C LEU A 75 0.37 9.20 -17.70
N ILE A 76 -0.16 7.98 -17.65
CA ILE A 76 -1.51 7.70 -17.14
C ILE A 76 -1.40 6.74 -15.96
N VAL A 77 -1.86 7.17 -14.79
CA VAL A 77 -1.96 6.36 -13.58
C VAL A 77 -3.42 5.98 -13.34
N THR A 78 -3.70 4.68 -13.32
CA THR A 78 -5.04 4.12 -13.11
C THR A 78 -5.02 3.04 -12.05
N ARG A 79 -6.19 2.71 -11.50
CA ARG A 79 -6.32 1.61 -10.54
C ARG A 79 -6.10 0.26 -11.23
N THR A 80 -5.40 -0.64 -10.56
CA THR A 80 -5.20 -2.02 -11.05
C THR A 80 -6.47 -2.86 -10.91
N GLN A 81 -6.65 -3.82 -11.83
CA GLN A 81 -7.71 -4.82 -11.73
C GLN A 81 -7.54 -5.71 -10.49
N LYS A 82 -6.30 -5.96 -10.07
CA LYS A 82 -5.99 -6.72 -8.86
C LYS A 82 -6.55 -6.01 -7.62
N ALA A 83 -6.30 -4.71 -7.46
CA ALA A 83 -6.83 -3.96 -6.32
C ALA A 83 -8.36 -3.95 -6.30
N LEU A 84 -8.99 -3.73 -7.46
CA LEU A 84 -10.44 -3.79 -7.60
C LEU A 84 -11.00 -5.16 -7.17
N PHE A 85 -10.38 -6.25 -7.62
CA PHE A 85 -10.78 -7.60 -7.22
C PHE A 85 -10.61 -7.84 -5.72
N THR A 86 -9.49 -7.39 -5.14
CA THR A 86 -9.24 -7.50 -3.69
C THR A 86 -10.30 -6.76 -2.89
N ASP A 87 -10.72 -5.56 -3.31
CA ASP A 87 -11.76 -4.82 -2.61
C ASP A 87 -13.15 -5.47 -2.75
N ILE A 88 -13.50 -6.01 -3.93
CA ILE A 88 -14.75 -6.78 -4.11
C ILE A 88 -14.75 -8.00 -3.19
N LEU A 89 -13.65 -8.76 -3.16
CA LEU A 89 -13.52 -9.94 -2.30
C LEU A 89 -13.64 -9.55 -0.83
N ALA A 90 -13.00 -8.46 -0.41
CA ALA A 90 -13.11 -7.94 0.96
C ALA A 90 -14.57 -7.62 1.33
N VAL A 91 -15.34 -7.01 0.42
CA VAL A 91 -16.77 -6.74 0.64
C VAL A 91 -17.58 -8.04 0.77
N ILE A 92 -17.35 -9.02 -0.10
CA ILE A 92 -18.06 -10.31 -0.06
C ILE A 92 -17.75 -11.07 1.23
N VAL A 93 -16.47 -11.19 1.58
CA VAL A 93 -16.03 -11.84 2.82
C VAL A 93 -16.58 -11.09 4.03
N GLY A 94 -16.51 -9.76 4.03
CA GLY A 94 -17.09 -8.89 5.06
C GLY A 94 -18.57 -9.16 5.26
N LEU A 95 -19.34 -9.26 4.17
CA LEU A 95 -20.77 -9.58 4.22
C LEU A 95 -21.03 -10.97 4.82
N LEU A 96 -20.27 -11.99 4.42
CA LEU A 96 -20.41 -13.35 4.98
C LEU A 96 -20.12 -13.37 6.48
N VAL A 97 -19.02 -12.73 6.90
CA VAL A 97 -18.64 -12.62 8.32
C VAL A 97 -19.68 -11.83 9.11
N PHE A 98 -20.21 -10.76 8.53
CA PHE A 98 -21.27 -9.94 9.13
C PHE A 98 -22.56 -10.74 9.35
N LEU A 99 -22.98 -11.55 8.36
CA LEU A 99 -24.15 -12.43 8.50
C LEU A 99 -23.95 -13.50 9.57
N LEU A 100 -22.75 -14.08 9.68
CA LEU A 100 -22.39 -15.00 10.78
C LEU A 100 -22.44 -14.28 12.14
N GLY A 101 -22.01 -13.02 12.18
CA GLY A 101 -22.14 -12.15 13.35
C GLY A 101 -23.59 -11.94 13.79
N ILE A 102 -24.47 -11.60 12.85
CA ILE A 102 -25.92 -11.48 13.10
C ILE A 102 -26.48 -12.78 13.66
N TYR A 103 -26.15 -13.92 13.04
CA TYR A 103 -26.56 -15.23 13.55
C TYR A 103 -26.06 -15.46 14.98
N GLY A 104 -24.81 -15.10 15.28
CA GLY A 104 -24.23 -15.15 16.63
C GLY A 104 -25.01 -14.32 17.65
N CYS A 105 -25.36 -13.07 17.29
CA CYS A 105 -26.19 -12.20 18.14
C CYS A 105 -27.57 -12.81 18.42
N ILE A 106 -28.25 -13.31 17.37
CA ILE A 106 -29.56 -13.95 17.49
C ILE A 106 -29.47 -15.17 18.41
N ASN A 107 -28.51 -16.06 18.18
CA ASN A 107 -28.30 -17.27 18.98
C ASN A 107 -28.03 -16.92 20.45
N LEU A 108 -27.19 -15.91 20.70
CA LEU A 108 -26.90 -15.43 22.05
C LEU A 108 -28.18 -14.98 22.77
N VAL A 109 -29.03 -14.17 22.13
CA VAL A 109 -30.31 -13.73 22.69
C VAL A 109 -31.25 -14.90 22.98
N TYR A 110 -31.39 -15.84 22.03
CA TYR A 110 -32.25 -17.02 22.22
C TYR A 110 -31.81 -17.89 23.39
N THR A 111 -30.52 -17.95 23.68
CA THR A 111 -29.97 -18.70 24.82
C THR A 111 -30.54 -18.20 26.14
N PHE A 112 -30.65 -16.88 26.29
CA PHE A 112 -31.23 -16.26 27.50
C PHE A 112 -32.75 -16.37 27.55
N ILE A 113 -33.44 -16.37 26.40
CA ILE A 113 -34.90 -16.54 26.33
C ILE A 113 -35.30 -17.97 26.67
N ASN A 114 -34.59 -18.96 26.16
CA ASN A 114 -34.93 -20.38 26.34
C ASN A 114 -34.44 -20.96 27.67
N GLY A 115 -33.57 -20.24 28.38
CA GLY A 115 -33.00 -20.71 29.65
C GLY A 115 -32.05 -21.90 29.46
N ASP A 116 -31.36 -21.97 28.33
CA ASP A 116 -30.40 -23.04 28.05
C ASP A 116 -29.28 -23.04 29.10
N GLU A 117 -28.82 -24.23 29.53
CA GLU A 117 -27.65 -24.32 30.40
C GLU A 117 -26.42 -23.73 29.71
N LEU A 118 -25.81 -22.74 30.36
CA LEU A 118 -24.67 -21.99 29.86
C LEU A 118 -23.43 -22.33 30.67
N ASP A 119 -22.51 -23.08 30.06
CA ASP A 119 -21.13 -23.12 30.54
C ASP A 119 -20.31 -21.93 30.00
N VAL A 120 -19.15 -21.70 30.63
CA VAL A 120 -18.27 -20.56 30.30
C VAL A 120 -17.76 -20.63 28.87
N PHE A 121 -17.52 -21.83 28.32
CA PHE A 121 -16.97 -22.01 26.97
C PHE A 121 -18.01 -21.75 25.89
N THR A 122 -19.24 -22.21 26.11
CA THR A 122 -20.40 -21.97 25.25
C THR A 122 -20.72 -20.48 25.21
N LEU A 123 -20.69 -19.80 26.35
CA LEU A 123 -20.88 -18.36 26.41
C LEU A 123 -19.77 -17.59 25.67
N ALA A 124 -18.51 -17.96 25.88
CA ALA A 124 -17.36 -17.35 25.19
C ALA A 124 -17.44 -17.53 23.67
N TYR A 125 -17.80 -18.73 23.19
CA TYR A 125 -18.02 -19.00 21.77
C TYR A 125 -19.14 -18.12 21.19
N LYS A 126 -20.28 -18.01 21.88
CA LYS A 126 -21.41 -17.19 21.41
C LYS A 126 -21.05 -15.70 21.36
N PHE A 127 -20.29 -15.19 22.33
CA PHE A 127 -19.75 -13.83 22.27
C PHE A 127 -18.74 -13.64 21.14
N ALA A 128 -17.84 -14.61 20.90
CA ALA A 128 -16.90 -14.55 19.78
C ALA A 128 -17.63 -14.52 18.43
N MET A 129 -18.65 -15.36 18.27
CA MET A 129 -19.51 -15.37 17.08
C MET A 129 -20.26 -14.04 16.92
N ALA A 130 -20.86 -13.49 17.98
CA ALA A 130 -21.49 -12.17 17.92
C ALA A 130 -20.49 -11.05 17.58
N GLY A 131 -19.25 -11.15 18.09
CA GLY A 131 -18.16 -10.21 17.81
C GLY A 131 -17.76 -10.16 16.33
N LEU A 132 -18.02 -11.22 15.56
CA LEU A 132 -17.83 -11.21 14.11
C LEU A 132 -18.65 -10.13 13.41
N LEU A 133 -19.73 -9.64 14.02
CA LEU A 133 -20.51 -8.53 13.47
C LEU A 133 -19.63 -7.28 13.27
N PHE A 134 -18.82 -6.93 14.27
CA PHE A 134 -17.93 -5.76 14.20
C PHE A 134 -16.78 -5.98 13.23
N ILE A 135 -16.23 -7.20 13.22
CA ILE A 135 -15.18 -7.59 12.27
C ILE A 135 -15.73 -7.49 10.85
N GLY A 136 -16.84 -8.14 10.53
CA GLY A 136 -17.47 -8.07 9.21
C GLY A 136 -17.81 -6.63 8.80
N PHE A 137 -18.27 -5.79 9.73
CA PHE A 137 -18.54 -4.39 9.45
C PHE A 137 -17.29 -3.60 9.02
N SER A 138 -16.14 -3.84 9.64
CA SER A 138 -14.88 -3.17 9.28
C SER A 138 -14.44 -3.40 7.83
N PHE A 139 -14.84 -4.53 7.23
CA PHE A 139 -14.55 -4.85 5.83
C PHE A 139 -15.38 -4.02 4.84
N PHE A 140 -16.48 -3.37 5.27
CA PHE A 140 -17.23 -2.46 4.41
C PHE A 140 -16.44 -1.20 4.02
N SER A 141 -15.30 -0.92 4.67
CA SER A 141 -14.32 0.06 4.16
C SER A 141 -13.84 -0.25 2.73
N GLY A 142 -13.88 -1.51 2.30
CA GLY A 142 -13.62 -1.90 0.91
C GLY A 142 -14.65 -1.33 -0.07
N LEU A 143 -15.90 -1.16 0.35
CA LEU A 143 -16.95 -0.56 -0.46
C LEU A 143 -16.65 0.92 -0.71
N GLN A 144 -16.23 1.66 0.33
CA GLN A 144 -15.80 3.04 0.19
C GLN A 144 -14.63 3.15 -0.79
N ARG A 145 -13.58 2.33 -0.63
CA ARG A 145 -12.45 2.31 -1.58
C ARG A 145 -12.89 1.97 -3.01
N LEU A 146 -13.86 1.08 -3.20
CA LEU A 146 -14.39 0.78 -4.55
C LEU A 146 -15.01 2.02 -5.17
N PHE A 147 -15.85 2.74 -4.43
CA PHE A 147 -16.47 3.98 -4.91
C PHE A 147 -15.43 5.08 -5.16
N ASP A 148 -14.58 5.38 -4.18
CA ASP A 148 -13.64 6.51 -4.22
C ASP A 148 -12.72 6.48 -5.44
N PHE A 149 -12.21 5.30 -5.79
CA PHE A 149 -11.31 5.14 -6.93
C PHE A 149 -11.96 4.55 -8.19
N TYR A 150 -13.30 4.43 -8.23
CA TYR A 150 -13.97 4.02 -9.46
C TYR A 150 -13.87 5.13 -10.50
N GLY A 151 -13.24 4.84 -11.63
CA GLY A 151 -12.97 5.81 -12.68
C GLY A 151 -11.83 6.77 -12.34
N PHE A 152 -11.03 6.46 -11.31
CA PHE A 152 -9.83 7.22 -10.98
C PHE A 152 -8.83 7.18 -12.13
N GLU A 153 -8.37 8.36 -12.52
CA GLU A 153 -7.31 8.53 -13.50
C GLU A 153 -6.49 9.77 -13.15
N LEU A 154 -5.18 9.61 -13.05
CA LEU A 154 -4.25 10.74 -12.97
C LEU A 154 -3.42 10.74 -14.25
N ARG A 155 -3.55 11.78 -15.04
CA ARG A 155 -2.93 11.88 -16.36
C ARG A 155 -2.01 13.08 -16.40
N LYS A 156 -0.84 12.91 -17.00
CA LYS A 156 0.06 13.99 -17.36
C LYS A 156 0.32 13.92 -18.85
N SER A 157 0.00 15.00 -19.55
CA SER A 157 0.29 15.16 -20.98
C SER A 157 0.86 16.55 -21.22
N ASN A 158 2.04 16.62 -21.84
CA ASN A 158 2.78 17.87 -22.03
C ASN A 158 2.93 18.63 -20.70
N SER A 159 2.42 19.87 -20.64
CA SER A 159 2.46 20.76 -19.47
C SER A 159 1.17 20.71 -18.63
N SER A 160 0.29 19.75 -18.88
CA SER A 160 -0.99 19.61 -18.19
C SER A 160 -1.03 18.36 -17.34
N VAL A 161 -1.47 18.50 -16.09
CA VAL A 161 -1.82 17.41 -15.20
C VAL A 161 -3.32 17.42 -15.02
N THR A 162 -4.00 16.30 -15.26
CA THR A 162 -5.43 16.15 -15.02
C THR A 162 -5.66 15.06 -13.98
N LEU A 163 -6.56 15.34 -13.05
CA LEU A 163 -7.00 14.40 -12.04
C LEU A 163 -8.49 14.15 -12.23
N LYS A 164 -8.83 12.90 -12.50
CA LYS A 164 -10.19 12.40 -12.51
C LYS A 164 -10.41 11.57 -11.26
N LYS A 165 -11.25 12.06 -10.35
CA LYS A 165 -11.53 11.42 -9.06
C LYS A 165 -12.99 11.70 -8.67
N ARG A 166 -13.56 10.84 -7.81
CA ARG A 166 -14.85 11.14 -7.21
C ARG A 166 -14.69 12.11 -6.04
N PHE A 167 -15.42 13.22 -6.10
CA PHE A 167 -15.65 14.12 -4.98
C PHE A 167 -17.07 13.89 -4.49
N ASP A 168 -17.20 13.46 -3.24
CA ASP A 168 -18.40 12.87 -2.66
C ASP A 168 -18.91 11.67 -3.48
N VAL A 169 -19.77 11.91 -4.46
CA VAL A 169 -20.38 10.89 -5.32
C VAL A 169 -20.09 11.14 -6.80
N LYS A 170 -19.75 12.37 -7.18
CA LYS A 170 -19.64 12.77 -8.58
C LYS A 170 -18.20 12.60 -9.07
N LEU A 171 -18.04 11.95 -10.21
CA LEU A 171 -16.77 11.85 -10.89
C LEU A 171 -16.49 13.18 -11.59
N GLU A 172 -15.44 13.86 -11.17
CA GLU A 172 -15.03 15.13 -11.74
C GLU A 172 -13.61 15.02 -12.27
N GLU A 173 -13.32 15.80 -13.31
CA GLU A 173 -12.00 15.91 -13.91
C GLU A 173 -11.54 17.36 -13.72
N ILE A 174 -10.42 17.53 -13.03
CA ILE A 174 -9.84 18.84 -12.75
C ILE A 174 -8.46 18.94 -13.40
N ASN A 175 -8.18 20.11 -13.98
CA ASN A 175 -6.83 20.46 -14.42
C ASN A 175 -6.06 21.01 -13.23
N ILE A 176 -4.84 20.54 -13.07
CA ILE A 176 -3.96 20.85 -11.96
C ILE A 176 -2.70 21.52 -12.51
N ASP A 177 -2.32 22.64 -11.90
CA ASP A 177 -1.04 23.27 -12.20
C ASP A 177 0.09 22.34 -11.69
N PRO A 178 1.07 21.98 -12.51
CA PRO A 178 2.24 21.23 -12.05
C PRO A 178 2.94 21.83 -10.82
N ALA A 179 2.84 23.15 -10.61
CA ALA A 179 3.36 23.84 -9.42
C ALA A 179 2.64 23.42 -8.12
N ASP A 180 1.38 22.99 -8.21
CA ASP A 180 0.57 22.57 -7.07
C ASP A 180 0.84 21.11 -6.64
N VAL A 181 1.68 20.39 -7.39
CA VAL A 181 2.16 19.05 -7.00
C VAL A 181 3.16 19.20 -5.85
N HIS A 182 2.93 18.56 -4.71
CA HIS A 182 3.92 18.55 -3.63
C HIS A 182 3.85 17.28 -2.80
N LEU A 183 4.97 17.00 -2.14
CA LEU A 183 5.06 15.95 -1.15
C LEU A 183 5.02 16.60 0.21
N GLU A 184 4.14 16.11 1.07
CA GLU A 184 4.04 16.52 2.46
C GLU A 184 4.44 15.33 3.33
N GLU A 185 5.37 15.54 4.24
CA GLU A 185 5.83 14.54 5.18
C GLU A 185 5.32 14.91 6.57
N ASP A 186 4.58 13.99 7.19
CA ASP A 186 4.02 14.14 8.52
C ASP A 186 4.30 12.85 9.32
N GLU A 187 5.18 12.96 10.31
CA GLU A 187 5.69 11.85 11.13
C GLU A 187 6.06 10.60 10.30
N ASP A 188 5.19 9.60 10.29
CA ASP A 188 5.38 8.30 9.65
C ASP A 188 4.72 8.21 8.26
N ILE A 189 4.21 9.31 7.71
CA ILE A 189 3.44 9.35 6.47
C ILE A 189 4.06 10.34 5.48
N LEU A 190 4.24 9.89 4.24
CA LEU A 190 4.51 10.75 3.09
C LEU A 190 3.27 10.81 2.20
N ALA A 191 2.72 12.00 2.00
CA ALA A 191 1.55 12.24 1.18
C ALA A 191 1.92 12.96 -0.13
N LEU A 192 1.50 12.40 -1.27
CA LEU A 192 1.49 13.13 -2.54
C LEU A 192 0.20 13.95 -2.64
N LYS A 193 0.36 15.27 -2.63
CA LYS A 193 -0.73 16.23 -2.77
C LYS A 193 -0.74 16.91 -4.12
N LEU A 194 -1.95 17.14 -4.63
CA LEU A 194 -2.22 17.96 -5.80
C LEU A 194 -3.16 19.10 -5.36
N GLY A 195 -2.59 20.30 -5.16
CA GLY A 195 -3.31 21.40 -4.53
C GLY A 195 -3.68 21.06 -3.09
N ARG A 196 -4.97 20.95 -2.77
CA ARG A 196 -5.44 20.58 -1.42
C ARG A 196 -5.74 19.08 -1.26
N GLU A 197 -5.65 18.32 -2.34
CA GLU A 197 -6.08 16.94 -2.38
C GLU A 197 -4.92 15.97 -2.16
N THR A 198 -5.04 15.11 -1.15
CA THR A 198 -4.14 13.97 -1.00
C THR A 198 -4.54 12.87 -1.99
N ILE A 199 -3.60 12.47 -2.83
CA ILE A 199 -3.81 11.46 -3.87
C ILE A 199 -3.26 10.10 -3.45
N PHE A 200 -2.04 10.09 -2.92
CA PHE A 200 -1.39 8.89 -2.40
C PHE A 200 -0.77 9.19 -1.04
N THR A 201 -0.74 8.17 -0.19
CA THR A 201 -0.03 8.18 1.08
C THR A 201 0.83 6.93 1.16
N SER A 202 2.10 7.07 1.55
CA SER A 202 2.98 5.96 1.89
C SER A 202 3.43 6.05 3.34
N ASN A 203 3.87 4.92 3.89
CA ASN A 203 4.66 4.93 5.11
C ASN A 203 6.05 5.54 4.79
N SER A 204 6.46 6.60 5.49
CA SER A 204 7.72 7.30 5.24
C SER A 204 8.95 6.40 5.45
N GLY A 205 8.85 5.42 6.36
CA GLY A 205 9.85 4.39 6.61
C GLY A 205 9.96 3.31 5.52
N ASN A 206 9.03 3.24 4.56
CA ASN A 206 9.18 2.33 3.41
C ASN A 206 9.87 3.05 2.25
N LEU A 207 11.19 2.89 2.17
CA LEU A 207 12.03 3.57 1.17
C LEU A 207 11.57 3.32 -0.29
N ILE A 208 11.07 2.13 -0.64
CA ILE A 208 10.58 1.87 -2.00
C ILE A 208 9.37 2.73 -2.31
N GLN A 209 8.41 2.78 -1.39
CA GLN A 209 7.18 3.57 -1.55
C GLN A 209 7.49 5.07 -1.60
N THR A 210 8.34 5.54 -0.69
CA THR A 210 8.82 6.94 -0.63
C THR A 210 9.48 7.35 -1.96
N LEU A 211 10.44 6.57 -2.45
CA LEU A 211 11.13 6.88 -3.72
C LEU A 211 10.17 6.81 -4.91
N THR A 212 9.20 5.91 -4.90
CA THR A 212 8.19 5.79 -5.97
C THR A 212 7.28 7.02 -6.02
N LEU A 213 6.81 7.52 -4.87
CA LEU A 213 6.04 8.77 -4.82
C LEU A 213 6.88 9.99 -5.18
N GLN A 214 8.17 10.01 -4.81
CA GLN A 214 9.09 11.06 -5.23
C GLN A 214 9.30 11.10 -6.74
N ASP A 215 9.50 9.95 -7.38
CA ASP A 215 9.65 9.89 -8.83
C ASP A 215 8.34 10.21 -9.55
N LEU A 216 7.19 9.77 -9.03
CA LEU A 216 5.89 10.19 -9.56
C LEU A 216 5.72 11.72 -9.47
N ALA A 217 6.03 12.33 -8.32
CA ALA A 217 5.93 13.78 -8.14
C ALA A 217 6.82 14.55 -9.12
N LYS A 218 8.04 14.07 -9.39
CA LYS A 218 8.93 14.66 -10.38
C LYS A 218 8.35 14.58 -11.78
N GLU A 219 7.79 13.44 -12.16
CA GLU A 219 7.20 13.23 -13.49
C GLU A 219 5.95 14.08 -13.73
N LEU A 220 5.17 14.34 -12.69
CA LEU A 220 4.01 15.24 -12.77
C LEU A 220 4.42 16.72 -12.88
N LYS A 221 5.61 17.09 -12.40
CA LYS A 221 6.16 18.46 -12.44
C LYS A 221 6.93 18.78 -13.72
N ALA A 222 7.46 17.77 -14.39
CA ALA A 222 8.36 17.90 -15.54
C ALA A 222 7.60 18.25 -16.83
#